data_AF-A0A8G2F478-F1
#
_entry.id   AF-A0A8G2F478-F1
#
_cell.length_a   1.000
_cell.length_b   1.000
_cell.length_c   1.000
_cell.angle_alpha   90.00
_cell.angle_beta   90.00
_cell.angle_gamma   90.00
#
_symmetry.space_group_name_H-M   'P 1'
#
loop_
_entity.id
_entity.type
_entity.pdbx_description
1 polymer ?
#
loop_
_entity_poly.entity_id
_entity_poly.type
_entity_poly.pdbx_seq_one_letter_code
_entity_poly.pdbx_strand_id
1 'polypeptide(L)'
;MSTVRFSLVTIATKSVVAEVWEKVMSGIFNSRVESDKDGLSESKWETELRKLQEEVHSLCHHAIHQLLPMAGVYQQSLLDNSLQAYSVYAPEEAEKVFNEGNRVIENIKGHISGIRYNACEMRKANRKLNELEDMHAKAIMYHNTVKPYMNTLCYHMEQLKAILR
;
A
#
# COMPACT_ATOMS: atom_id res chain seq x y z
N MET A 1 19.71 51.08 15.10
CA MET A 1 19.15 50.00 15.95
C MET A 1 18.05 49.32 15.14
N SER A 2 18.27 48.10 14.67
CA SER A 2 17.31 47.37 13.81
C SER A 2 16.49 46.41 14.66
N THR A 3 15.22 46.69 14.86
CA THR A 3 14.27 45.83 15.58
C THR A 3 13.85 44.69 14.67
N VAL A 4 14.33 43.49 14.97
CA VAL A 4 13.98 42.25 14.27
C VAL A 4 12.53 41.91 14.55
N ARG A 5 11.66 42.15 13.56
CA ARG A 5 10.29 41.60 13.52
C ARG A 5 10.39 40.10 13.26
N PHE A 6 10.58 39.31 14.32
CA PHE A 6 10.34 37.87 14.27
C PHE A 6 8.84 37.66 13.97
N SER A 7 8.54 37.18 12.77
CA SER A 7 7.17 36.99 12.27
C SER A 7 6.45 35.87 13.04
N LEU A 8 5.28 36.21 13.59
CA LEU A 8 4.31 35.26 14.20
C LEU A 8 3.95 34.08 13.28
N VAL A 9 4.13 34.25 11.97
CA VAL A 9 3.93 33.22 10.93
C VAL A 9 4.82 31.99 11.15
N THR A 10 6.05 32.16 11.65
CA THR A 10 7.00 31.06 11.85
C THR A 10 6.67 30.19 13.06
N ILE A 11 5.92 30.73 14.03
CA ILE A 11 5.47 30.01 15.23
C ILE A 11 4.19 29.22 14.92
N ALA A 12 3.29 29.78 14.10
CA ALA A 12 2.05 29.14 13.69
C ALA A 12 2.28 27.87 12.84
N THR A 13 3.29 27.86 11.97
CA THR A 13 3.63 26.67 11.17
C THR A 13 4.14 25.52 12.02
N LYS A 14 4.93 25.78 13.08
CA LYS A 14 5.40 24.74 14.00
C LYS A 14 4.26 24.11 14.82
N SER A 15 3.27 24.91 15.22
CA SER A 15 2.10 24.43 15.99
C SER A 15 1.18 23.52 15.17
N VAL A 16 0.89 23.87 13.91
CA VAL A 16 0.07 23.02 13.03
C VAL A 16 0.80 21.72 12.68
N VAL A 17 2.12 21.80 12.46
CA VAL A 17 2.95 20.64 12.14
C VAL A 17 3.03 19.67 13.32
N ALA A 18 3.10 20.18 14.56
CA ALA A 18 3.06 19.36 15.77
C ALA A 18 1.69 18.68 15.99
N GLU A 19 0.56 19.37 15.76
CA GLU A 19 -0.77 18.75 15.86
C GLU A 19 -1.01 17.68 14.78
N VAL A 20 -0.54 17.94 13.55
CA VAL A 20 -0.57 16.94 12.47
C VAL A 20 0.28 15.75 12.85
N TRP A 21 1.45 15.98 13.44
CA TRP A 21 2.29 14.91 13.95
C TRP A 21 1.62 14.12 15.06
N GLU A 22 1.05 14.75 16.08
CA GLU A 22 0.34 14.02 17.15
C GLU A 22 -0.86 13.22 16.63
N LYS A 23 -1.60 13.72 15.65
CA LYS A 23 -2.69 12.98 14.99
C LYS A 23 -2.19 11.83 14.12
N VAL A 24 -1.09 12.05 13.38
CA VAL A 24 -0.45 11.03 12.56
C VAL A 24 0.12 9.92 13.45
N MET A 25 0.80 10.28 14.53
CA MET A 25 1.36 9.35 15.51
C MET A 25 0.25 8.59 16.23
N SER A 26 -0.81 9.28 16.67
CA SER A 26 -1.99 8.64 17.27
C SER A 26 -2.71 7.72 16.29
N GLY A 27 -2.81 8.07 15.00
CA GLY A 27 -3.49 7.25 13.98
C GLY A 27 -2.65 6.11 13.39
N ILE A 28 -1.32 6.17 13.48
CA ILE A 28 -0.42 5.07 13.09
C ILE A 28 -0.25 4.09 14.26
N PHE A 29 -0.19 4.58 15.51
CA PHE A 29 0.23 3.80 16.66
C PHE A 29 -0.84 3.64 17.76
N ASN A 30 -2.14 3.85 17.49
CA ASN A 30 -3.21 3.73 18.51
C ASN A 30 -3.41 2.32 19.12
N SER A 31 -2.52 1.37 18.87
CA SER A 31 -2.28 0.28 19.81
C SER A 31 -1.04 0.59 20.65
N ARG A 32 -1.25 1.35 21.73
CA ARG A 32 -0.46 1.28 22.99
C ARG A 32 0.86 2.05 23.03
N VAL A 33 0.85 3.31 23.45
CA VAL A 33 1.99 3.90 24.18
C VAL A 33 1.49 4.83 25.29
N GLU A 34 1.69 4.38 26.53
CA GLU A 34 1.68 5.23 27.73
C GLU A 34 2.93 6.11 27.74
N SER A 35 2.74 7.34 28.20
CA SER A 35 3.73 8.42 28.30
C SER A 35 4.92 8.01 29.15
N ASP A 36 6.11 7.90 28.56
CA ASP A 36 7.35 7.89 29.34
C ASP A 36 8.55 8.48 28.57
N LYS A 37 9.09 9.55 29.16
CA LYS A 37 10.40 10.22 29.05
C LYS A 37 11.15 10.14 27.71
N ASP A 38 11.41 11.33 27.17
CA ASP A 38 11.83 11.66 25.80
C ASP A 38 12.93 10.79 25.17
N GLY A 39 13.90 10.26 25.91
CA GLY A 39 14.93 9.37 25.35
C GLY A 39 14.48 7.90 25.12
N LEU A 40 13.53 7.40 25.91
CA LEU A 40 12.90 6.08 25.68
C LEU A 40 11.85 6.16 24.57
N SER A 41 11.25 7.33 24.40
CA SER A 41 10.28 7.65 23.36
C SER A 41 10.92 7.47 21.98
N GLU A 42 12.03 8.14 21.68
CA GLU A 42 12.71 8.07 20.38
C GLU A 42 13.13 6.65 19.97
N SER A 43 13.77 5.89 20.86
CA SER A 43 14.17 4.51 20.56
C SER A 43 12.98 3.56 20.33
N LYS A 44 11.86 3.78 21.04
CA LYS A 44 10.60 3.07 20.77
C LYS A 44 10.07 3.43 19.37
N TRP A 45 10.10 4.71 18.98
CA TRP A 45 9.62 5.15 17.67
C TRP A 45 10.45 4.60 16.51
N GLU A 46 11.77 4.53 16.67
CA GLU A 46 12.64 3.90 15.68
C GLU A 46 12.30 2.42 15.48
N THR A 47 12.02 1.73 16.58
CA THR A 47 11.64 0.32 16.56
C THR A 47 10.30 0.11 15.85
N GLU A 48 9.30 0.94 16.15
CA GLU A 48 7.98 0.83 15.54
C GLU A 48 7.97 1.22 14.05
N LEU A 49 8.74 2.25 13.67
CA LEU A 49 8.89 2.62 12.26
C LEU A 49 9.57 1.51 11.46
N ARG A 50 10.60 0.86 12.03
CA ARG A 50 11.26 -0.29 11.40
C ARG A 50 10.28 -1.45 11.18
N LYS A 51 9.42 -1.76 12.16
CA LYS A 51 8.39 -2.79 12.01
C LYS A 51 7.45 -2.46 10.84
N LEU A 52 6.96 -1.22 10.76
CA LEU A 52 6.11 -0.78 9.64
C LEU A 52 6.82 -0.92 8.28
N GLN A 53 8.12 -0.65 8.22
CA GLN A 53 8.90 -0.83 7.00
C GLN A 53 9.03 -2.31 6.61
N GLU A 54 9.27 -3.20 7.58
CA GLU A 54 9.30 -4.65 7.39
C GLU A 54 7.94 -5.20 6.95
N GLU A 55 6.85 -4.70 7.54
CA GLU A 55 5.47 -5.04 7.14
C GLU A 55 5.18 -4.62 5.70
N VAL A 56 5.53 -3.38 5.33
CA VAL A 56 5.40 -2.89 3.95
C VAL A 56 6.21 -3.76 2.98
N HIS A 57 7.42 -4.14 3.37
CA HIS A 57 8.26 -5.03 2.56
C HIS A 57 7.62 -6.41 2.40
N SER A 58 7.19 -7.02 3.49
CA SER A 58 6.53 -8.32 3.54
C SER A 58 5.26 -8.33 2.70
N LEU A 59 4.43 -7.28 2.79
CA LEU A 59 3.21 -7.12 2.01
C LEU A 59 3.51 -7.06 0.51
N CYS A 60 4.47 -6.23 0.08
CA CYS A 60 4.91 -6.19 -1.32
C CYS A 60 5.45 -7.54 -1.79
N HIS A 61 6.23 -8.22 -0.95
CA HIS A 61 6.80 -9.52 -1.28
C HIS A 61 5.70 -10.57 -1.48
N HIS A 62 4.75 -10.66 -0.54
CA HIS A 62 3.60 -11.56 -0.63
C HIS A 62 2.75 -11.25 -1.87
N ALA A 63 2.45 -9.98 -2.14
CA ALA A 63 1.67 -9.59 -3.30
C ALA A 63 2.34 -10.04 -4.61
N ILE A 64 3.64 -9.74 -4.79
CA ILE A 64 4.36 -10.01 -6.04
C ILE A 64 4.68 -11.50 -6.23
N HIS A 65 5.11 -12.19 -5.17
CA HIS A 65 5.67 -13.54 -5.29
C HIS A 65 4.69 -14.66 -4.98
N GLN A 66 3.60 -14.38 -4.28
CA GLN A 66 2.59 -15.39 -3.93
C GLN A 66 1.29 -15.14 -4.70
N LEU A 67 0.76 -13.91 -4.64
CA LEU A 67 -0.55 -13.62 -5.21
C LEU A 67 -0.54 -13.49 -6.74
N LEU A 68 0.44 -12.78 -7.33
CA LEU A 68 0.50 -12.64 -8.79
C LEU A 68 0.69 -13.97 -9.53
N PRO A 69 1.57 -14.90 -9.11
CA PRO A 69 1.69 -16.19 -9.77
C PRO A 69 0.41 -17.01 -9.67
N MET A 70 -0.25 -17.01 -8.51
CA MET A 70 -1.55 -17.68 -8.33
C MET A 70 -2.61 -17.13 -9.29
N ALA A 71 -2.66 -15.82 -9.45
CA ALA A 71 -3.56 -15.18 -10.42
C ALA A 71 -3.22 -15.55 -11.87
N GLY A 72 -1.92 -15.66 -12.20
CA GLY A 72 -1.48 -16.09 -13.52
C GLY A 72 -1.90 -17.52 -13.86
N VAL A 73 -1.80 -18.45 -12.90
CA VAL A 73 -2.27 -19.83 -13.08
C VAL A 73 -3.78 -19.87 -13.31
N TYR A 74 -4.56 -19.08 -12.57
CA TYR A 74 -6.00 -19.02 -12.76
C TYR A 74 -6.39 -18.39 -14.11
N GLN A 75 -5.70 -17.33 -14.53
CA GLN A 75 -5.89 -16.76 -15.87
C GLN A 75 -5.63 -17.79 -16.97
N GLN A 76 -4.60 -18.62 -16.84
CA GLN A 76 -4.32 -19.69 -17.78
C GLN A 76 -5.46 -20.72 -17.79
N SER A 77 -5.96 -21.13 -16.62
CA SER A 77 -7.09 -22.04 -16.52
C SER A 77 -8.36 -21.50 -17.19
N LEU A 78 -8.64 -20.19 -17.07
CA LEU A 78 -9.78 -19.56 -17.76
C LEU A 78 -9.63 -19.58 -19.28
N LEU A 79 -8.41 -19.36 -19.79
CA LEU A 79 -8.11 -19.46 -21.22
C LEU A 79 -8.29 -20.89 -21.73
N ASP A 80 -7.78 -21.87 -20.97
CA ASP A 80 -7.89 -23.30 -21.32
C ASP A 80 -9.36 -23.75 -21.31
N ASN A 81 -10.15 -23.31 -20.32
CA ASN A 81 -11.59 -23.58 -20.26
C ASN A 81 -12.33 -22.98 -21.47
N SER A 82 -11.95 -21.76 -21.87
CA SER A 82 -12.54 -21.10 -23.03
C SER A 82 -12.21 -21.85 -24.33
N LEU A 83 -10.99 -22.38 -24.46
CA LEU A 83 -10.59 -23.21 -25.60
C LEU A 83 -11.37 -24.54 -25.63
N GLN A 84 -11.53 -25.19 -24.49
CA GLN A 84 -12.31 -26.42 -24.36
C GLN A 84 -13.81 -26.22 -24.61
N ALA A 85 -14.35 -25.04 -24.29
CA ALA A 85 -15.76 -24.75 -24.55
C ALA A 85 -16.11 -24.89 -26.05
N TYR A 86 -15.21 -24.49 -26.95
CA TYR A 86 -15.41 -24.63 -28.40
C TYR A 86 -15.38 -26.08 -28.90
N SER A 87 -14.82 -27.03 -28.14
CA SER A 87 -14.84 -28.45 -28.52
C SER A 87 -16.05 -29.21 -27.97
N VAL A 88 -16.72 -28.67 -26.95
CA VAL A 88 -17.84 -29.33 -26.25
C VAL A 88 -19.20 -28.73 -26.63
N TYR A 89 -19.28 -27.41 -26.75
CA TYR A 89 -20.54 -26.69 -26.92
C TYR A 89 -20.79 -26.23 -28.36
N ALA A 90 -22.05 -25.88 -28.65
CA ALA A 90 -22.37 -25.20 -29.89
C ALA A 90 -21.68 -23.82 -29.95
N PRO A 91 -21.38 -23.28 -31.15
CA PRO A 91 -20.61 -22.05 -31.29
C PRO A 91 -21.16 -20.85 -30.49
N GLU A 92 -22.49 -20.67 -30.47
CA GLU A 92 -23.14 -19.58 -29.75
C GLU A 92 -23.00 -19.69 -28.21
N GLU A 93 -22.98 -20.92 -27.69
CA GLU A 93 -22.82 -21.17 -26.25
C GLU A 93 -21.35 -21.04 -25.84
N ALA A 94 -20.44 -21.54 -26.67
CA ALA A 94 -19.00 -21.39 -26.47
C ALA A 94 -18.56 -19.92 -26.47
N GLU A 95 -19.14 -19.10 -27.36
CA GLU A 95 -18.88 -17.66 -27.39
C GLU A 95 -19.33 -16.95 -26.10
N LYS A 96 -20.46 -17.36 -25.51
CA LYS A 96 -20.90 -16.83 -24.20
C LYS A 96 -19.90 -17.16 -23.10
N VAL A 97 -19.43 -18.41 -23.03
CA VAL A 97 -18.41 -18.84 -22.05
C VAL A 97 -17.12 -18.07 -22.24
N PHE A 98 -16.66 -17.90 -23.49
CA PHE A 98 -15.47 -17.12 -23.82
C PHE A 98 -15.62 -15.66 -23.35
N ASN A 99 -16.73 -15.00 -23.66
CA ASN A 99 -16.96 -13.61 -23.29
C ASN A 99 -16.97 -13.41 -21.77
N GLU A 100 -17.59 -14.32 -21.02
CA GLU A 100 -17.59 -14.27 -19.56
C GLU A 100 -16.19 -14.51 -18.98
N GLY A 101 -15.47 -15.53 -19.47
CA GLY A 101 -14.08 -15.80 -19.08
C GLY A 101 -13.16 -14.63 -19.38
N ASN A 102 -13.30 -14.00 -20.55
CA ASN A 102 -12.50 -12.85 -20.96
C ASN A 102 -12.76 -11.63 -20.07
N ARG A 103 -14.00 -11.40 -19.64
CA ARG A 103 -14.33 -10.33 -18.67
C ARG A 103 -13.60 -10.54 -17.34
N VAL A 104 -13.55 -11.77 -16.84
CA VAL A 104 -12.83 -12.10 -15.60
C VAL A 104 -11.33 -11.92 -15.77
N ILE A 105 -10.77 -12.35 -16.91
CA ILE A 105 -9.35 -12.17 -17.24
C ILE A 105 -8.96 -10.69 -17.24
N GLU A 106 -9.77 -9.81 -17.86
CA GLU A 106 -9.51 -8.37 -17.87
C GLU A 106 -9.57 -7.75 -16.47
N ASN A 107 -10.54 -8.15 -15.64
CA ASN A 107 -10.56 -7.74 -14.23
C ASN A 107 -9.29 -8.17 -13.49
N ILE A 108 -8.85 -9.42 -13.65
CA ILE A 108 -7.61 -9.91 -13.04
C ILE A 108 -6.40 -9.10 -13.53
N LYS A 109 -6.29 -8.82 -14.83
CA LYS A 109 -5.21 -7.98 -15.39
C LYS A 109 -5.19 -6.60 -14.75
N GLY A 110 -6.36 -5.98 -14.57
CA GLY A 110 -6.50 -4.69 -13.88
C GLY A 110 -5.95 -4.73 -12.45
N HIS A 111 -6.35 -5.74 -11.66
CA HIS A 111 -5.85 -5.91 -10.30
C HIS A 111 -4.35 -6.24 -10.24
N ILE A 112 -3.84 -7.10 -11.13
CA ILE A 112 -2.40 -7.39 -11.24
C ILE A 112 -1.60 -6.12 -11.52
N SER A 113 -2.06 -5.30 -12.47
CA SER A 113 -1.42 -4.02 -12.81
C SER A 113 -1.42 -3.07 -11.62
N GLY A 114 -2.57 -2.92 -10.95
CA GLY A 114 -2.71 -2.11 -9.74
C GLY A 114 -1.78 -2.56 -8.62
N ILE A 115 -1.68 -3.87 -8.36
CA ILE A 115 -0.75 -4.45 -7.38
C ILE A 115 0.69 -4.11 -7.73
N ARG A 116 1.12 -4.34 -8.99
CA ARG A 116 2.50 -4.08 -9.42
C ARG A 116 2.87 -2.60 -9.29
N TYR A 117 1.98 -1.71 -9.71
CA TYR A 117 2.19 -0.27 -9.62
C TYR A 117 2.30 0.18 -8.15
N ASN A 118 1.30 -0.13 -7.32
CA ASN A 118 1.28 0.31 -5.94
C ASN A 118 2.43 -0.31 -5.12
N ALA A 119 2.78 -1.58 -5.34
CA ALA A 119 3.91 -2.21 -4.67
C ALA A 119 5.26 -1.57 -5.07
N CYS A 120 5.40 -1.12 -6.32
CA CYS A 120 6.58 -0.42 -6.80
C CYS A 120 6.70 0.99 -6.20
N GLU A 121 5.63 1.79 -6.28
CA GLU A 121 5.61 3.15 -5.74
C GLU A 121 5.73 3.16 -4.21
N MET A 122 5.09 2.22 -3.52
CA MET A 122 5.23 2.07 -2.07
C MET A 122 6.68 1.76 -1.67
N ARG A 123 7.38 0.87 -2.41
CA ARG A 123 8.81 0.60 -2.17
C ARG A 123 9.69 1.83 -2.43
N LYS A 124 9.40 2.61 -3.48
CA LYS A 124 10.11 3.86 -3.77
C LYS A 124 9.90 4.90 -2.67
N ALA A 125 8.67 5.06 -2.19
CA ALA A 125 8.33 5.95 -1.08
C ALA A 125 9.03 5.53 0.22
N ASN A 126 9.04 4.23 0.54
CA ASN A 126 9.76 3.71 1.70
C ASN A 126 11.28 3.91 1.59
N ARG A 127 11.87 3.80 0.39
CA ARG A 127 13.30 4.07 0.19
C ARG A 127 13.65 5.52 0.51
N LYS A 128 12.85 6.47 0.04
CA LYS A 128 13.01 7.90 0.38
C LYS A 128 12.88 8.16 1.88
N LEU A 129 12.09 7.34 2.58
CA LEU A 129 11.92 7.42 4.03
C LEU A 129 13.17 7.05 4.81
N ASN A 130 14.00 6.16 4.27
CA ASN A 130 15.29 5.81 4.86
C ASN A 130 16.36 6.90 4.69
N GLU A 131 16.17 7.84 3.76
CA GLU A 131 17.10 8.94 3.53
C GLU A 131 16.90 10.10 4.51
N LEU A 132 15.76 10.13 5.21
CA LEU A 132 15.51 11.12 6.26
C LEU A 132 16.22 10.72 7.56
N GLU A 133 16.71 11.70 8.31
CA GLU A 133 17.24 11.48 9.66
C GLU A 133 16.17 11.76 10.71
N ASP A 134 15.39 12.84 10.53
CA ASP A 134 14.34 13.27 11.45
C ASP A 134 13.15 12.30 11.48
N MET A 135 12.90 11.75 12.67
CA MET A 135 11.79 10.85 12.96
C MET A 135 10.42 11.51 12.75
N HIS A 136 10.32 12.82 12.99
CA HIS A 136 9.08 13.55 12.79
C HIS A 136 8.74 13.69 11.29
N ALA A 137 9.73 14.07 10.48
CA ALA A 137 9.59 14.09 9.02
C ALA A 137 9.28 12.69 8.44
N LYS A 138 9.89 11.62 8.97
CA LYS A 138 9.58 10.24 8.58
C LYS A 138 8.13 9.87 8.81
N ALA A 139 7.59 10.16 9.99
CA ALA A 139 6.19 9.83 10.32
C ALA A 139 5.20 10.54 9.39
N ILE A 140 5.41 11.82 9.12
CA ILE A 140 4.58 12.61 8.20
C ILE A 140 4.66 12.03 6.77
N MET A 141 5.86 11.73 6.29
CA MET A 141 6.03 11.18 4.96
C MET A 141 5.40 9.80 4.84
N TYR A 142 5.50 8.94 5.86
CA TYR A 142 4.85 7.65 5.89
C TYR A 142 3.33 7.79 5.70
N HIS A 143 2.71 8.66 6.51
CA HIS A 143 1.26 8.89 6.44
C HIS A 143 0.81 9.45 5.09
N ASN A 144 1.54 10.42 4.56
CA ASN A 144 1.12 11.13 3.35
C ASN A 144 1.45 10.37 2.06
N THR A 145 2.46 9.49 2.08
CA THR A 145 2.96 8.85 0.85
C THR A 145 2.87 7.33 0.89
N VAL A 146 3.31 6.66 1.96
CA VAL A 146 3.36 5.19 2.03
C VAL A 146 1.98 4.60 2.30
N LYS A 147 1.25 5.13 3.30
CA LYS A 147 -0.07 4.62 3.73
C LYS A 147 -1.12 4.62 2.60
N PRO A 148 -1.23 5.64 1.72
CA PRO A 148 -2.17 5.61 0.60
C PRO A 148 -1.89 4.46 -0.39
N TYR A 149 -0.61 4.21 -0.73
CA TYR A 149 -0.25 3.10 -1.59
C TYR A 149 -0.51 1.75 -0.92
N MET A 150 -0.26 1.64 0.38
CA MET A 150 -0.56 0.43 1.15
C MET A 150 -2.06 0.10 1.12
N ASN A 151 -2.92 1.08 1.38
CA ASN A 151 -4.37 0.88 1.34
C ASN A 151 -4.85 0.45 -0.05
N THR A 152 -4.34 1.12 -1.09
CA THR A 152 -4.70 0.80 -2.48
C THR A 152 -4.20 -0.59 -2.89
N LEU A 153 -2.99 -0.96 -2.46
CA LEU A 153 -2.45 -2.31 -2.65
C LEU A 153 -3.32 -3.36 -1.97
N CYS A 154 -3.67 -3.16 -0.69
CA CYS A 154 -4.55 -4.07 0.05
C CYS A 154 -5.90 -4.24 -0.63
N TYR A 155 -6.51 -3.16 -1.11
CA TYR A 155 -7.75 -3.23 -1.89
C TYR A 155 -7.61 -4.14 -3.11
N HIS A 156 -6.60 -3.92 -3.96
CA HIS A 156 -6.43 -4.78 -5.14
C HIS A 156 -6.11 -6.23 -4.76
N MET A 157 -5.38 -6.46 -3.67
CA MET A 157 -5.08 -7.81 -3.20
C MET A 157 -6.34 -8.54 -2.72
N GLU A 158 -7.20 -7.87 -1.96
CA GLU A 158 -8.46 -8.45 -1.49
C GLU A 158 -9.43 -8.74 -2.63
N GLN A 159 -9.59 -7.80 -3.57
CA GLN A 159 -10.43 -8.01 -4.74
C GLN A 159 -9.89 -9.14 -5.63
N LEU A 160 -8.58 -9.21 -5.83
CA LEU A 160 -7.97 -10.31 -6.57
C LEU A 160 -8.19 -11.65 -5.85
N LYS A 161 -8.02 -11.72 -4.53
CA LYS A 161 -8.33 -12.92 -3.74
C LYS A 161 -9.80 -13.31 -3.83
N ALA A 162 -10.72 -12.36 -3.90
CA ALA A 162 -12.15 -12.62 -4.06
C ALA A 162 -12.49 -13.22 -5.43
N ILE A 163 -11.77 -12.84 -6.49
CA ILE A 163 -11.92 -13.43 -7.82
C ILE A 163 -11.33 -14.85 -7.88
N LEU A 164 -10.25 -15.11 -7.13
CA LEU A 164 -9.55 -16.40 -7.12
C LEU A 164 -10.21 -17.46 -6.22
N ARG A 165 -11.20 -17.08 -5.42
CA ARG A 165 -11.90 -17.95 -4.46
C ARG A 165 -13.18 -18.51 -5.04
#